data_AF-A0A833YLJ6-F1
#
_entry.id   AF-A0A833YLJ6-F1
#
_cell.length_a   1.000
_cell.length_b   1.000
_cell.length_c   1.000
_cell.angle_alpha   90.00
_cell.angle_beta   90.00
_cell.angle_gamma   90.00
#
_symmetry.space_group_name_H-M   'P 1'
#
loop_
_entity.id
_entity.type
_entity.pdbx_description
1 polymer ?
#
loop_
_entity_poly.entity_id
_entity_poly.type
_entity_poly.pdbx_seq_one_letter_code
_entity_poly.pdbx_strand_id
1 'polypeptide(L)'
;MVNPLLEPVEHRDGKVFMPGNKVLLHLNLLRNRITEVGLEGFLIVVQYQAQFSKSKSMSKGPVGLLWLSLAKNCFSMQCPMYTMIQELMLPRDPISKAKLREEEAMAFST
;
A
#
# COMPACT_ATOMS: atom_id res chain seq x y z
N MET A 1 20.21 -0.60 -22.49
CA MET A 1 20.70 0.36 -21.47
C MET A 1 19.49 1.19 -21.04
N VAL A 2 19.01 1.07 -19.80
CA VAL A 2 17.83 1.83 -19.32
C VAL A 2 18.31 3.21 -18.86
N ASN A 3 17.65 4.27 -19.33
CA ASN A 3 18.00 5.64 -18.94
C ASN A 3 17.83 5.80 -17.41
N PRO A 4 18.86 6.20 -16.66
CA PRO A 4 18.79 6.32 -15.20
C PRO A 4 17.78 7.37 -14.70
N LEU A 5 17.27 8.23 -15.58
CA LEU A 5 16.23 9.22 -15.27
C LEU A 5 14.80 8.72 -15.52
N LEU A 6 14.64 7.51 -16.10
CA LEU A 6 13.32 6.92 -16.37
C LEU A 6 13.01 5.83 -15.35
N GLU A 7 11.76 5.77 -14.90
CA GLU A 7 11.31 4.66 -14.08
C GLU A 7 11.41 3.34 -14.85
N PRO A 8 11.74 2.22 -14.17
CA PRO A 8 11.81 0.92 -14.82
C PRO A 8 10.43 0.53 -15.34
N VAL A 9 10.35 0.20 -16.62
CA VAL A 9 9.12 -0.23 -17.31
C VAL A 9 9.29 -1.64 -17.85
N GLU A 10 8.23 -2.44 -17.75
CA GLU A 10 8.19 -3.79 -18.30
C GLU A 10 7.54 -3.76 -19.69
N HIS A 11 8.18 -4.42 -20.66
CA HIS A 11 7.63 -4.56 -22.01
C HIS A 11 7.12 -5.98 -22.18
N ARG A 12 5.84 -6.14 -22.47
CA ARG A 12 5.20 -7.45 -22.67
C ARG A 12 4.12 -7.35 -23.75
N ASP A 13 4.12 -8.28 -24.70
CA ASP A 13 3.10 -8.38 -25.77
C ASP A 13 2.90 -7.07 -26.55
N GLY A 14 3.99 -6.35 -26.84
CA GLY A 14 3.95 -5.06 -27.53
C GLY A 14 3.42 -3.89 -26.68
N LYS A 15 3.17 -4.10 -25.39
CA LYS A 15 2.69 -3.09 -24.45
C LYS A 15 3.76 -2.72 -23.43
N VAL A 16 3.67 -1.49 -22.93
CA VAL A 16 4.53 -0.96 -21.87
C VAL A 16 3.75 -0.91 -20.56
N PHE A 17 4.28 -1.54 -19.53
CA PHE A 17 3.74 -1.59 -18.19
C PHE A 17 4.65 -0.81 -17.25
N MET A 18 4.14 0.26 -16.67
CA MET A 18 4.83 0.99 -15.61
C MET A 18 4.34 0.47 -14.27
N PRO A 19 5.23 0.13 -13.32
CA PRO A 19 4.83 -0.46 -12.05
C PRO A 19 4.20 0.54 -11.07
N GLY A 20 3.78 1.71 -11.56
CA GLY A 20 3.11 2.76 -10.81
C GLY A 20 4.01 3.49 -9.82
N ASN A 21 3.42 4.48 -9.14
CA ASN A 21 4.13 5.29 -8.14
C ASN A 21 4.54 4.42 -6.93
N LYS A 22 5.86 4.34 -6.72
CA LYS A 22 6.53 3.60 -5.64
C LYS A 22 7.03 4.48 -4.50
N VAL A 23 6.95 5.80 -4.65
CA VAL A 23 7.52 6.79 -3.72
C VAL A 23 6.48 7.42 -2.80
N LEU A 24 5.19 7.39 -3.17
CA LEU A 24 4.13 7.92 -2.33
C LEU A 24 3.92 7.02 -1.11
N LEU A 25 4.28 7.52 0.08
CA LEU A 25 4.21 6.78 1.34
C LEU A 25 2.89 7.03 2.10
N HIS A 26 2.35 8.24 2.03
CA HIS A 26 1.22 8.67 2.86
C HIS A 26 0.21 9.45 2.03
N LEU A 27 -1.03 8.96 2.00
CA LEU A 27 -2.12 9.59 1.26
C LEU A 27 -3.35 9.78 2.15
N ASN A 28 -3.75 11.03 2.34
CA ASN A 28 -4.96 11.39 3.07
C ASN A 28 -6.02 11.90 2.11
N LEU A 29 -7.14 11.19 2.00
CA LEU A 29 -8.30 11.58 1.21
C LEU A 29 -9.59 11.50 2.05
N LEU A 30 -9.47 11.71 3.37
CA LEU A 30 -10.62 11.80 4.26
C LEU A 30 -11.64 12.84 3.78
N ARG A 31 -12.93 12.54 3.97
CA ARG A 31 -14.03 13.50 3.75
C ARG A 31 -14.12 14.06 2.32
N ASN A 32 -13.83 13.23 1.33
CA ASN A 32 -14.12 13.54 -0.07
C ASN A 32 -15.46 12.89 -0.47
N ARG A 33 -15.70 12.79 -1.78
CA ARG A 33 -16.89 12.14 -2.36
C ARG A 33 -16.54 10.86 -3.13
N ILE A 34 -15.53 10.12 -2.67
CA ILE A 34 -15.12 8.86 -3.30
C ILE A 34 -16.24 7.84 -3.05
N THR A 35 -16.66 7.16 -4.11
CA THR A 35 -17.65 6.07 -4.06
C THR A 35 -16.94 4.71 -4.15
N GLU A 36 -17.70 3.63 -4.11
CA GLU A 36 -17.23 2.26 -4.31
C GLU A 36 -16.46 2.08 -5.62
N VAL A 37 -16.84 2.82 -6.68
CA VAL A 37 -16.12 2.83 -7.96
C VAL A 37 -14.68 3.34 -7.81
N GLY A 38 -14.49 4.41 -7.01
CA GLY A 38 -13.14 4.89 -6.72
C GLY A 38 -12.37 3.95 -5.79
N LEU A 39 -13.08 3.29 -4.87
CA LEU A 39 -12.52 2.34 -3.92
C LEU A 39 -11.92 1.11 -4.61
N GLU A 40 -12.54 0.64 -5.69
CA GLU A 40 -12.02 -0.44 -6.54
C GLU A 40 -10.60 -0.11 -7.06
N GLY A 41 -10.39 1.12 -7.55
CA GLY A 41 -9.07 1.58 -7.99
C GLY A 41 -8.02 1.56 -6.88
N PHE A 42 -8.38 1.99 -5.67
CA PHE A 42 -7.48 1.91 -4.52
C PHE A 42 -7.15 0.47 -4.13
N LEU A 43 -8.14 -0.42 -4.16
CA LEU A 43 -7.94 -1.83 -3.84
C LEU A 43 -6.94 -2.48 -4.80
N ILE A 44 -7.09 -2.25 -6.11
CA ILE A 44 -6.17 -2.75 -7.14
C ILE A 44 -4.73 -2.31 -6.86
N VAL A 45 -4.52 -1.01 -6.56
CA VAL A 45 -3.18 -0.47 -6.26
C VAL A 45 -2.59 -1.11 -5.01
N VAL A 46 -3.36 -1.22 -3.93
CA VAL A 46 -2.87 -1.80 -2.66
C VAL A 46 -2.56 -3.29 -2.81
N GLN A 47 -3.40 -4.04 -3.52
CA GLN A 47 -3.16 -5.45 -3.84
C GLN A 47 -1.91 -5.64 -4.69
N TYR A 48 -1.75 -4.81 -5.73
CA TYR A 48 -0.56 -4.81 -6.58
C TYR A 48 0.69 -4.60 -5.72
N GLN A 49 0.74 -3.52 -4.92
CA GLN A 49 1.87 -3.23 -4.03
C GLN A 49 2.14 -4.36 -3.01
N ALA A 50 1.10 -5.04 -2.51
CA ALA A 50 1.20 -6.23 -1.64
C ALA A 50 1.92 -7.42 -2.26
N GLN A 51 1.87 -7.58 -3.58
CA GLN A 51 2.62 -8.63 -4.27
C GLN A 51 4.12 -8.31 -4.35
N PHE A 52 4.49 -7.05 -4.61
CA PHE A 52 5.90 -6.65 -4.72
C PHE A 52 6.64 -6.62 -3.39
N SER A 53 5.94 -6.36 -2.28
CA SER A 53 6.57 -6.39 -0.95
C SER A 53 7.03 -7.78 -0.51
N LYS A 54 6.58 -8.85 -1.19
CA LYS A 54 7.00 -10.23 -0.90
C LYS A 54 8.37 -10.59 -1.49
N SER A 55 8.91 -9.80 -2.42
CA SER A 55 10.24 -10.06 -2.97
C SER A 55 11.31 -9.57 -1.98
N LYS A 56 11.87 -10.52 -1.22
CA LYS A 56 12.96 -10.32 -0.27
C LYS A 56 14.26 -9.90 -0.99
N SER A 57 14.43 -8.62 -1.30
CA SER A 57 15.79 -8.06 -1.39
C SER A 57 16.00 -7.21 -0.14
N MET A 58 16.88 -7.68 0.77
CA MET A 58 17.22 -7.03 2.04
C MET A 58 17.74 -5.58 1.91
N SER A 59 17.99 -5.09 0.70
CA SER A 59 18.61 -3.79 0.44
C SER A 59 17.66 -2.67 0.01
N LYS A 60 16.35 -2.94 -0.17
CA LYS A 60 15.38 -1.93 -0.60
C LYS A 60 14.30 -1.77 0.45
N GLY A 61 14.20 -0.58 1.03
CA GLY A 61 13.21 -0.22 2.04
C GLY A 61 11.76 -0.36 1.55
N PRO A 62 10.76 -0.04 2.38
CA PRO A 62 9.37 -0.17 2.00
C PRO A 62 9.07 0.60 0.70
N VAL A 63 8.38 -0.06 -0.22
CA VAL A 63 8.04 0.50 -1.53
C VAL A 63 6.52 0.69 -1.59
N GLY A 64 6.07 1.90 -1.93
CA GLY A 64 4.65 2.25 -2.06
C GLY A 64 4.00 2.76 -0.78
N LEU A 65 2.66 2.71 -0.74
CA LEU A 65 1.87 3.30 0.33
C LEU A 65 2.10 2.56 1.66
N LEU A 66 2.38 3.34 2.70
CA LEU A 66 2.47 2.91 4.09
C LEU A 66 1.24 3.32 4.89
N TRP A 67 0.57 4.40 4.47
CA TRP A 67 -0.63 4.88 5.10
C TRP A 67 -1.61 5.45 4.07
N LEU A 68 -2.87 5.09 4.23
CA LEU A 68 -3.97 5.49 3.36
C LEU A 68 -5.20 5.76 4.21
N SER A 69 -5.77 6.97 4.11
CA SER A 69 -6.98 7.33 4.84
C SER A 69 -8.10 7.73 3.90
N LEU A 70 -9.16 6.91 3.89
CA LEU A 70 -10.33 7.05 3.03
C LEU A 70 -11.64 7.22 3.82
N ALA A 71 -11.60 7.24 5.14
CA ALA A 71 -12.82 7.34 5.95
C ALA A 71 -13.66 8.60 5.62
N LYS A 72 -14.96 8.52 5.92
CA LYS A 72 -15.94 9.61 5.72
C LYS A 72 -16.11 10.03 4.24
N ASN A 73 -15.93 9.10 3.31
CA ASN A 73 -16.28 9.25 1.90
C ASN A 73 -17.69 8.69 1.62
N CYS A 74 -18.11 8.68 0.36
CA CYS A 74 -19.43 8.23 -0.09
C CYS A 74 -19.48 6.71 -0.32
N PHE A 75 -19.02 5.92 0.65
CA PHE A 75 -19.13 4.47 0.66
C PHE A 75 -19.43 3.97 2.08
N SER A 76 -20.03 2.79 2.20
CA SER A 76 -20.32 2.18 3.51
C SER A 76 -19.03 1.78 4.26
N MET A 77 -18.97 2.00 5.57
CA MET A 77 -17.86 1.51 6.40
C MET A 77 -17.78 -0.02 6.46
N GLN A 78 -18.89 -0.70 6.13
CA GLN A 78 -18.98 -2.16 6.02
C GLN A 78 -18.72 -2.64 4.58
N CYS A 79 -18.27 -1.75 3.67
CA CYS A 79 -17.92 -2.13 2.31
C CYS A 79 -16.75 -3.15 2.32
N PRO A 80 -16.91 -4.33 1.70
CA PRO A 80 -15.86 -5.36 1.70
C PRO A 80 -14.53 -4.88 1.12
N MET A 81 -14.57 -4.03 0.07
CA MET A 81 -13.35 -3.45 -0.52
C MET A 81 -12.61 -2.55 0.48
N TYR A 82 -13.35 -1.80 1.30
CA TYR A 82 -12.75 -0.92 2.30
C TYR A 82 -12.08 -1.76 3.40
N THR A 83 -12.75 -2.79 3.90
CA THR A 83 -12.19 -3.75 4.86
C THR A 83 -10.92 -4.41 4.32
N MET A 84 -10.94 -4.89 3.08
CA MET A 84 -9.77 -5.51 2.44
C MET A 84 -8.60 -4.53 2.30
N ILE A 85 -8.85 -3.27 1.97
CA ILE A 85 -7.81 -2.23 1.94
C ILE A 85 -7.21 -2.05 3.33
N GLN A 86 -8.02 -1.97 4.38
CA GLN A 86 -7.54 -1.81 5.75
C GLN A 86 -6.65 -2.98 6.18
N GLU A 87 -7.06 -4.22 5.88
CA GLU A 87 -6.28 -5.43 6.19
C GLU A 87 -4.93 -5.45 5.46
N LEU A 88 -4.90 -5.09 4.18
CA LEU A 88 -3.66 -5.04 3.39
C LEU A 88 -2.71 -3.90 3.81
N MET A 89 -3.26 -2.82 4.37
CA MET A 89 -2.49 -1.66 4.84
C MET A 89 -1.96 -1.84 6.27
N LEU A 90 -2.62 -2.64 7.12
CA LEU A 90 -2.21 -2.88 8.51
C LEU A 90 -0.74 -3.32 8.68
N PRO A 91 -0.22 -4.33 7.95
CA PRO A 91 1.18 -4.76 8.08
C PRO A 91 2.18 -3.79 7.43
N ARG A 92 1.71 -2.69 6.83
CA ARG A 92 2.56 -1.67 6.19
C ARG A 92 2.79 -0.49 7.12
N ASP A 93 1.84 -0.19 8.01
CA ASP A 93 1.92 0.93 8.93
C ASP A 93 3.14 0.82 9.88
N PRO A 94 4.10 1.76 9.81
CA PRO A 94 5.25 1.79 10.69
C PRO A 94 4.87 1.89 12.18
N ILE A 95 3.77 2.56 12.50
CA ILE A 95 3.34 2.78 13.89
C ILE A 95 2.78 1.50 14.47
N SER A 96 1.97 0.78 13.69
CA SER A 96 1.44 -0.54 14.06
C SER A 96 2.57 -1.56 14.32
N LYS A 97 3.65 -1.53 13.52
CA LYS A 97 4.84 -2.37 13.74
C LYS A 97 5.62 -2.02 14.99
N ALA A 98 5.73 -0.73 15.30
CA ALA A 98 6.45 -0.28 16.51
C ALA A 98 5.78 -0.82 17.77
N LYS A 99 4.45 -0.76 17.84
CA LYS A 99 3.68 -1.30 18.98
C LYS A 99 3.83 -2.81 19.15
N LEU A 100 3.74 -3.57 18.05
CA LEU A 100 3.95 -5.02 18.05
C LEU A 100 5.35 -5.40 18.58
N ARG A 101 6.38 -4.64 18.18
CA ARG A 101 7.77 -4.89 18.60
C ARG A 101 8.03 -4.53 20.06
N GLU A 102 7.36 -3.50 20.57
CA GLU A 102 7.39 -3.15 22.00
C GLU A 102 6.69 -4.22 22.85
N GLU A 103 5.54 -4.73 22.42
CA GLU A 103 4.81 -5.80 23.11
C GLU A 103 5.61 -7.11 23.13
N GLU A 104 6.24 -7.50 22.02
CA GLU A 104 7.13 -8.67 21.96
C GLU A 104 8.35 -8.51 22.89
N ALA A 105 9.00 -7.35 22.90
CA ALA A 105 10.15 -7.08 23.78
C ALA A 105 9.80 -7.16 25.27
N MET A 106 8.57 -6.78 25.64
CA MET A 106 8.07 -6.86 27.00
C MET A 106 7.73 -8.30 27.41
N ALA A 107 7.19 -9.10 26.49
CA ALA A 107 6.87 -10.52 26.71
C ALA A 107 8.11 -11.41 26.90
N PHE A 108 9.25 -11.06 26.29
CA PHE A 108 10.52 -11.77 26.44
C PHE A 108 11.34 -11.36 27.68
N SER A 109 10.89 -10.35 28.44
CA SER A 109 11.56 -9.84 29.64
C SER A 109 10.90 -10.29 30.96
N THR A 110 9.96 -11.25 30.90
CA THR A 110 9.28 -11.87 32.06
C THR A 110 9.56 -13.36 32.08
#